data_AF-A0A6P1D9D5-F1
#
_entry.id   AF-A0A6P1D9D5-F1
#
_cell.length_a   1.000
_cell.length_b   1.000
_cell.length_c   1.000
_cell.angle_alpha   90.00
_cell.angle_beta   90.00
_cell.angle_gamma   90.00
#
_symmetry.space_group_name_H-M   'P 1'
#
loop_
_entity.id
_entity.type
_entity.pdbx_description
1 polymer ?
#
loop_
_entity_poly.entity_id
_entity_poly.type
_entity_poly.pdbx_seq_one_letter_code
_entity_poly.pdbx_strand_id
1 'polypeptide(L)'
;MARVAFLAGERVDVQAIAAKLRLSRASVYRWFGSRDGVLGAVLAGEFEGLIDRADARRRATGAQRILDVLYRVNRWMAGNEPFRRYFENEPINGLRILTTGDGPVQPRVVAAVDALIARTEEQDHYRPPLERSLLAYTMVRLGEAFLYSDNVTGLHGDVDRLRQVQAALLGLDPGGTDPAAGRSAAGRSLESA
;
A
#
# COMPACT_ATOMS: atom_id res chain seq x y z
N MET A 1 -11.14 -15.89 9.04
CA MET A 1 -12.00 -15.71 10.23
C MET A 1 -12.07 -14.25 10.63
N ALA A 2 -11.02 -13.62 11.22
CA ALA A 2 -11.00 -12.16 11.45
C ALA A 2 -11.25 -11.35 10.17
N ARG A 3 -10.61 -11.76 9.05
CA ARG A 3 -10.85 -11.24 7.70
C ARG A 3 -12.32 -11.34 7.25
N VAL A 4 -13.06 -12.39 7.60
CA VAL A 4 -14.45 -12.58 7.11
C VAL A 4 -15.44 -11.81 7.99
N ALA A 5 -15.23 -11.79 9.31
CA ALA A 5 -16.07 -11.04 10.25
C ALA A 5 -15.94 -9.51 10.06
N PHE A 6 -14.72 -9.00 9.85
CA PHE A 6 -14.51 -7.59 9.51
C PHE A 6 -15.17 -7.22 8.17
N LEU A 7 -15.02 -8.07 7.15
CA LEU A 7 -15.60 -7.87 5.82
C LEU A 7 -17.14 -8.03 5.77
N ALA A 8 -17.76 -8.52 6.84
CA ALA A 8 -19.21 -8.65 6.97
C ALA A 8 -19.86 -7.53 7.82
N GLY A 9 -19.08 -6.54 8.27
CA GLY A 9 -19.56 -5.53 9.23
C GLY A 9 -19.84 -6.09 10.63
N GLU A 10 -19.47 -7.34 10.88
CA GLU A 10 -19.59 -7.95 12.20
C GLU A 10 -18.49 -7.42 13.12
N ARG A 11 -18.86 -7.12 14.36
CA ARG A 11 -17.92 -6.69 15.40
C ARG A 11 -16.74 -7.66 15.45
N VAL A 12 -15.57 -7.19 15.00
CA VAL A 12 -14.29 -7.88 15.20
C VAL A 12 -14.18 -8.33 16.65
N ASP A 13 -14.18 -9.65 16.83
CA ASP A 13 -14.16 -10.27 18.13
C ASP A 13 -12.71 -10.41 18.62
N VAL A 14 -12.32 -9.49 19.49
CA VAL A 14 -11.01 -9.48 20.15
C VAL A 14 -10.80 -10.76 20.96
N GLN A 15 -11.86 -11.41 21.47
CA GLN A 15 -11.75 -12.72 22.12
C GLN A 15 -11.32 -13.80 21.15
N ALA A 16 -11.93 -13.88 19.97
CA ALA A 16 -11.53 -14.85 18.95
C ALA A 16 -10.06 -14.66 18.50
N ILE A 17 -9.58 -13.42 18.44
CA ILE A 17 -8.17 -13.09 18.13
C ILE A 17 -7.25 -13.54 19.28
N ALA A 18 -7.59 -13.19 20.52
CA ALA A 18 -6.81 -13.57 21.71
C ALA A 18 -6.69 -15.10 21.84
N ALA A 19 -7.79 -15.82 21.65
CA ALA A 19 -7.82 -17.28 21.68
C ALA A 19 -6.91 -17.91 20.61
N LYS A 20 -6.91 -17.38 19.38
CA LYS A 20 -6.00 -17.85 18.31
C LYS A 20 -4.52 -17.64 18.65
N LEU A 21 -4.20 -16.52 19.28
CA LEU A 21 -2.82 -16.19 19.69
C LEU A 21 -2.43 -16.87 21.01
N ARG A 22 -3.32 -17.65 21.64
CA ARG A 22 -3.16 -18.24 22.98
C ARG A 22 -2.82 -17.18 24.04
N LEU A 23 -3.38 -15.99 23.90
CA LEU A 23 -3.20 -14.87 24.82
C LEU A 23 -4.50 -14.61 25.59
N SER A 24 -4.38 -14.05 26.80
CA SER A 24 -5.55 -13.54 27.52
C SER A 24 -6.00 -12.21 26.92
N ARG A 25 -7.29 -11.88 27.03
CA ARG A 25 -7.85 -10.58 26.60
C ARG A 25 -7.14 -9.39 27.26
N ALA A 26 -6.76 -9.53 28.53
CA ALA A 26 -6.00 -8.50 29.26
C ALA A 26 -4.59 -8.30 28.69
N SER A 27 -3.92 -9.38 28.26
CA SER A 27 -2.61 -9.30 27.60
C SER A 27 -2.70 -8.59 26.24
N VAL A 28 -3.77 -8.86 25.49
CA VAL A 28 -4.04 -8.19 24.20
C VAL A 28 -4.29 -6.69 24.41
N TYR A 29 -5.17 -6.29 25.34
CA TYR A 29 -5.38 -4.86 25.60
C TYR A 29 -4.16 -4.16 26.20
N ARG A 30 -3.32 -4.85 26.97
CA ARG A 30 -2.06 -4.27 27.45
C ARG A 30 -1.11 -3.94 26.30
N TRP A 31 -1.08 -4.75 25.24
CA TRP A 31 -0.19 -4.53 24.09
C TRP A 31 -0.76 -3.55 23.07
N PHE A 32 -2.08 -3.56 22.87
CA PHE A 32 -2.73 -2.79 21.80
C PHE A 32 -3.58 -1.62 22.31
N GLY A 33 -3.74 -1.46 23.62
CA GLY A 33 -4.44 -0.37 24.30
C GLY A 33 -5.96 -0.42 24.19
N SER A 34 -6.50 -0.59 22.99
CA SER A 34 -7.93 -0.53 22.68
C SER A 34 -8.34 -1.56 21.63
N ARG A 35 -9.66 -1.71 21.41
CA ARG A 35 -10.17 -2.57 20.33
C ARG A 35 -9.70 -2.06 18.97
N ASP A 36 -9.69 -0.74 18.79
CA ASP A 36 -9.24 -0.08 17.57
C ASP A 36 -7.74 -0.27 17.36
N GLY A 37 -6.95 -0.31 18.44
CA GLY A 37 -5.52 -0.66 18.37
C GLY A 37 -5.27 -2.10 17.93
N VAL A 38 -6.08 -3.07 18.39
CA VAL A 38 -5.99 -4.48 17.93
C VAL A 38 -6.35 -4.56 16.45
N LEU A 39 -7.45 -3.91 16.05
CA LEU A 39 -7.90 -3.89 14.66
C LEU A 39 -6.85 -3.22 13.76
N GLY A 40 -6.27 -2.11 14.21
CA GLY A 40 -5.24 -1.40 13.46
C GLY A 40 -3.98 -2.23 13.27
N ALA A 41 -3.54 -2.96 14.29
CA ALA A 41 -2.41 -3.87 14.17
C ALA A 41 -2.65 -5.01 13.18
N VAL A 42 -3.86 -5.58 13.15
CA VAL A 42 -4.22 -6.63 12.19
C VAL A 42 -4.25 -6.08 10.76
N LEU A 43 -4.93 -4.94 10.55
CA LEU A 43 -5.06 -4.34 9.22
C LEU A 43 -3.70 -3.89 8.66
N ALA A 44 -2.88 -3.26 9.50
CA ALA A 44 -1.52 -2.87 9.12
C ALA A 44 -0.65 -4.09 8.81
N GLY A 45 -0.71 -5.14 9.62
CA GLY A 45 0.05 -6.37 9.36
C GLY A 45 -0.36 -7.07 8.05
N GLU A 46 -1.64 -7.04 7.69
CA GLU A 46 -2.09 -7.53 6.39
C GLU A 46 -1.52 -6.68 5.24
N PHE A 47 -1.51 -5.35 5.38
CA PHE A 47 -0.93 -4.45 4.39
C PHE A 47 0.59 -4.65 4.23
N GLU A 48 1.33 -4.77 5.33
CA GLU A 48 2.74 -5.16 5.36
C GLU A 48 2.96 -6.47 4.58
N GLY A 49 2.13 -7.48 4.84
CA GLY A 49 2.17 -8.76 4.12
C GLY A 49 1.84 -8.66 2.62
N LEU A 50 1.02 -7.69 2.20
CA LEU A 50 0.81 -7.41 0.78
C LEU A 50 2.06 -6.80 0.14
N ILE A 51 2.71 -5.84 0.80
CA ILE A 51 3.98 -5.25 0.33
C ILE A 51 5.03 -6.35 0.17
N ASP A 52 5.26 -7.17 1.20
CA ASP A 52 6.29 -8.21 1.16
C ASP A 52 6.01 -9.24 0.06
N ARG A 53 4.74 -9.63 -0.11
CA ARG A 53 4.33 -10.56 -1.19
C ARG A 53 4.61 -9.97 -2.58
N ALA A 54 4.35 -8.69 -2.77
CA ALA A 54 4.57 -8.00 -4.04
C ALA A 54 6.07 -7.79 -4.31
N ASP A 55 6.82 -7.39 -3.29
CA ASP A 55 8.26 -7.11 -3.33
C ASP A 55 9.10 -8.39 -3.53
N ALA A 56 8.65 -9.52 -2.98
CA ALA A 56 9.28 -10.83 -3.23
C ALA A 56 9.18 -11.28 -4.71
N ARG A 57 8.23 -10.71 -5.48
CA ARG A 57 8.04 -10.97 -6.92
C ARG A 57 8.56 -9.82 -7.78
N ARG A 58 9.40 -8.95 -7.25
CA ARG A 58 9.95 -7.81 -7.98
C ARG A 58 10.81 -8.27 -9.15
N ARG A 59 10.85 -7.45 -10.20
CA ARG A 59 11.76 -7.61 -11.35
C ARG A 59 12.55 -6.33 -11.63
N ALA A 60 11.97 -5.19 -11.27
CA ALA A 60 12.61 -3.90 -11.33
C ALA A 60 13.36 -3.58 -10.02
N THR A 61 14.21 -2.55 -10.09
CA THR A 61 14.97 -1.97 -8.98
C THR A 61 14.62 -0.50 -8.80
N GLY A 62 15.02 0.08 -7.66
CA GLY A 62 14.91 1.51 -7.38
C GLY A 62 13.49 2.06 -7.45
N ALA A 63 13.31 3.23 -8.06
CA ALA A 63 11.99 3.86 -8.22
C ALA A 63 10.95 2.93 -8.86
N GLN A 64 11.34 2.20 -9.92
CA GLN A 64 10.41 1.31 -10.63
C GLN A 64 9.97 0.13 -9.77
N ARG A 65 10.85 -0.39 -8.89
CA ARG A 65 10.49 -1.40 -7.89
C ARG A 65 9.40 -0.90 -6.96
N ILE A 66 9.57 0.29 -6.38
CA ILE A 66 8.59 0.90 -5.48
C ILE A 66 7.25 1.02 -6.20
N LEU A 67 7.25 1.59 -7.42
CA LEU A 67 6.06 1.79 -8.21
C LEU A 67 5.33 0.47 -8.51
N ASP A 68 6.06 -0.56 -8.97
CA ASP A 68 5.48 -1.86 -9.31
C ASP A 68 4.89 -2.57 -8.09
N VAL A 69 5.55 -2.47 -6.93
CA VAL A 69 5.08 -3.05 -5.67
C VAL A 69 3.78 -2.36 -5.23
N LEU A 70 3.78 -1.02 -5.14
CA LEU A 70 2.60 -0.27 -4.73
C LEU A 70 1.44 -0.46 -5.72
N TYR A 71 1.70 -0.46 -7.02
CA TYR A 71 0.67 -0.70 -8.04
C TYR A 71 -0.01 -2.06 -7.88
N ARG A 72 0.76 -3.14 -7.62
CA ARG A 72 0.20 -4.48 -7.37
C ARG A 72 -0.67 -4.48 -6.11
N VAL A 73 -0.19 -3.87 -5.02
CA VAL A 73 -0.93 -3.77 -3.76
C VAL A 73 -2.24 -3.00 -3.96
N ASN A 74 -2.19 -1.85 -4.64
CA ASN A 74 -3.36 -1.04 -4.96
C ASN A 74 -4.37 -1.81 -5.82
N ARG A 75 -3.92 -2.58 -6.84
CA ARG A 75 -4.81 -3.42 -7.64
C ARG A 75 -5.48 -4.53 -6.83
N TRP A 76 -4.76 -5.15 -5.90
CA TRP A 76 -5.34 -6.17 -5.01
C TRP A 76 -6.38 -5.57 -4.07
N MET A 77 -6.15 -4.36 -3.57
CA MET A 77 -7.10 -3.66 -2.70
C MET A 77 -8.34 -3.20 -3.48
N ALA A 78 -8.17 -2.60 -4.65
CA ALA A 78 -9.29 -2.16 -5.50
C ALA A 78 -10.14 -3.33 -6.02
N GLY A 79 -9.52 -4.48 -6.32
CA GLY A 79 -10.23 -5.68 -6.78
C GLY A 79 -10.90 -6.50 -5.67
N ASN A 80 -10.77 -6.11 -4.40
CA ASN A 80 -11.34 -6.83 -3.28
C ASN A 80 -12.78 -6.35 -3.04
N GLU A 81 -13.74 -7.00 -3.69
CA GLU A 81 -15.17 -6.63 -3.66
C GLU A 81 -15.77 -6.44 -2.25
N PRO A 82 -15.50 -7.31 -1.25
CA PRO A 82 -15.88 -7.04 0.13
C PRO A 82 -15.27 -5.77 0.74
N PHE A 83 -14.02 -5.46 0.39
CA PHE A 83 -13.34 -4.24 0.85
C PHE A 83 -13.97 -3.01 0.21
N ARG A 84 -14.25 -3.04 -1.10
CA ARG A 84 -14.98 -1.98 -1.82
C ARG A 84 -16.36 -1.73 -1.22
N ARG A 85 -17.15 -2.80 -1.01
CA ARG A 85 -18.50 -2.70 -0.40
C ARG A 85 -18.47 -2.17 1.02
N TYR A 86 -17.43 -2.48 1.80
CA TYR A 86 -17.25 -1.91 3.14
C TYR A 86 -17.16 -0.38 3.06
N PHE A 87 -16.39 0.19 2.14
CA PHE A 87 -16.27 1.65 1.99
C PHE A 87 -17.51 2.31 1.39
N GLU A 88 -18.21 1.64 0.48
CA GLU A 88 -19.44 2.17 -0.12
C GLU A 88 -20.61 2.21 0.87
N ASN A 89 -20.62 1.33 1.88
CA ASN A 89 -21.75 1.14 2.79
C ASN A 89 -21.48 1.55 4.25
N GLU A 90 -20.24 1.89 4.63
CA GLU A 90 -19.93 2.30 6.01
C GLU A 90 -20.00 3.82 6.23
N PRO A 91 -20.49 4.25 7.42
CA PRO A 91 -20.47 5.65 7.83
C PRO A 91 -19.02 6.16 7.99
N ILE A 92 -18.83 7.46 7.79
CA ILE A 92 -17.60 8.29 7.92
C ILE A 92 -16.57 7.84 9.00
N ASN A 93 -17.02 7.17 10.06
CA ASN A 93 -16.19 6.63 11.15
C ASN A 93 -15.26 5.48 10.74
N GLY A 94 -15.65 4.59 9.81
CA GLY A 94 -14.83 3.45 9.36
C GLY A 94 -13.64 3.86 8.49
N LEU A 95 -13.82 4.92 7.68
CA LEU A 95 -12.72 5.57 6.96
C LEU A 95 -11.75 6.29 7.91
N ARG A 96 -12.28 6.90 8.96
CA ARG A 96 -11.48 7.65 9.93
C ARG A 96 -10.46 6.75 10.64
N ILE A 97 -10.82 5.55 11.09
CA ILE A 97 -9.86 4.65 11.78
C ILE A 97 -8.69 4.23 10.87
N LEU A 98 -8.92 4.14 9.56
CA LEU A 98 -7.91 3.75 8.58
C LEU A 98 -6.98 4.89 8.21
N THR A 99 -7.53 6.10 8.04
CA THR A 99 -6.85 7.23 7.39
C THR A 99 -6.35 8.33 8.34
N THR A 100 -6.71 8.25 9.62
CA THR A 100 -6.35 9.25 10.62
C THR A 100 -4.87 9.14 10.98
N GLY A 101 -4.14 10.25 10.85
CA GLY A 101 -2.68 10.31 11.02
C GLY A 101 -2.16 9.89 12.40
N ASP A 102 -2.94 10.11 13.46
CA ASP A 102 -2.66 9.65 14.83
C ASP A 102 -3.44 8.37 15.20
N GLY A 103 -4.06 7.72 14.20
CA GLY A 103 -4.80 6.47 14.36
C GLY A 103 -3.89 5.23 14.41
N PRO A 104 -4.45 4.05 14.72
CA PRO A 104 -3.67 2.82 14.90
C PRO A 104 -3.25 2.14 13.58
N VAL A 105 -3.78 2.57 12.44
CA VAL A 105 -3.52 1.99 11.10
C VAL A 105 -2.53 2.85 10.33
N GLN A 106 -2.85 4.13 10.11
CA GLN A 106 -2.10 5.04 9.24
C GLN A 106 -0.59 5.03 9.47
N PRO A 107 -0.08 5.21 10.71
CA PRO A 107 1.36 5.29 10.94
C PRO A 107 2.09 4.00 10.55
N ARG A 108 1.43 2.85 10.73
CA ARG A 108 2.01 1.54 10.41
C ARG A 108 2.03 1.29 8.90
N VAL A 109 0.97 1.69 8.20
CA VAL A 109 0.91 1.66 6.73
C VAL A 109 2.02 2.55 6.13
N VAL A 110 2.19 3.76 6.66
CA VAL A 110 3.28 4.66 6.27
C VAL A 110 4.65 4.05 6.57
N ALA A 111 4.85 3.47 7.76
CA ALA A 111 6.09 2.79 8.11
C ALA A 111 6.41 1.60 7.20
N ALA A 112 5.39 0.86 6.74
CA ALA A 112 5.58 -0.25 5.80
C ALA A 112 6.08 0.24 4.42
N VAL A 113 5.56 1.37 3.94
CA VAL A 113 6.04 2.01 2.70
C VAL A 113 7.43 2.64 2.90
N ASP A 114 7.69 3.28 4.03
CA ASP A 114 9.03 3.79 4.40
C ASP A 114 10.06 2.66 4.39
N ALA A 115 9.73 1.51 4.98
CA ALA A 115 10.58 0.32 4.99
C ALA A 115 10.83 -0.25 3.59
N LEU A 116 9.84 -0.21 2.69
CA LEU A 116 10.05 -0.57 1.29
C LEU A 116 11.06 0.37 0.63
N ILE A 117 10.90 1.68 0.81
CA ILE A 117 11.82 2.68 0.23
C ILE A 117 13.23 2.49 0.82
N ALA A 118 13.36 2.30 2.13
CA ALA A 118 14.63 2.02 2.80
C ALA A 118 15.35 0.81 2.17
N ARG A 119 14.63 -0.29 1.95
CA ARG A 119 15.20 -1.47 1.27
C ARG A 119 15.69 -1.15 -0.14
N THR A 120 15.01 -0.26 -0.87
CA THR A 120 15.46 0.15 -2.21
C THR A 120 16.67 1.09 -2.18
N GLU A 121 16.80 1.95 -1.17
CA GLU A 121 18.01 2.77 -0.97
C GLU A 121 19.23 1.87 -0.74
N GLU A 122 19.07 0.86 0.13
CA GLU A 122 20.14 -0.07 0.51
C GLU A 122 20.51 -1.05 -0.61
N GLN A 123 19.50 -1.65 -1.27
CA GLN A 123 19.72 -2.78 -2.19
C GLN A 123 19.87 -2.34 -3.65
N ASP A 124 19.26 -1.22 -4.02
CA ASP A 124 19.17 -0.76 -5.40
C ASP A 124 19.90 0.58 -5.61
N HIS A 125 20.53 1.12 -4.57
CA HIS A 125 21.15 2.45 -4.55
C HIS A 125 20.19 3.59 -4.97
N TYR A 126 18.90 3.41 -4.67
CA TYR A 126 17.89 4.42 -4.94
C TYR A 126 18.16 5.69 -4.13
N ARG A 127 17.94 6.85 -4.74
CA ARG A 127 17.98 8.16 -4.06
C ARG A 127 16.61 8.81 -4.20
N PRO A 128 15.80 8.83 -3.13
CA PRO A 128 14.50 9.47 -3.14
C PRO A 128 14.58 10.95 -3.55
N PRO A 129 13.62 11.46 -4.35
CA PRO A 129 13.57 12.88 -4.72
C PRO A 129 13.09 13.79 -3.59
N LEU A 130 12.54 13.20 -2.52
CA LEU A 130 12.08 13.87 -1.30
C LEU A 130 12.69 13.16 -0.08
N GLU A 131 12.57 13.78 1.09
CA GLU A 131 12.84 13.08 2.35
C GLU A 131 11.97 11.81 2.43
N ARG A 132 12.57 10.70 2.88
CA ARG A 132 11.97 9.35 2.76
C ARG A 132 10.63 9.25 3.47
N SER A 133 10.52 9.78 4.68
CA SER A 133 9.28 9.72 5.46
C SER A 133 8.17 10.55 4.80
N LEU A 134 8.51 11.71 4.24
CA LEU A 134 7.58 12.53 3.45
C LEU A 134 7.13 11.81 2.18
N LEU A 135 8.04 11.15 1.46
CA LEU A 135 7.70 10.37 0.28
C LEU A 135 6.76 9.21 0.63
N ALA A 136 7.08 8.45 1.68
CA ALA A 136 6.25 7.34 2.16
C ALA A 136 4.85 7.81 2.55
N TYR A 137 4.76 8.88 3.35
CA TYR A 137 3.49 9.48 3.75
C TYR A 137 2.68 9.90 2.51
N THR A 138 3.30 10.62 1.58
CA THR A 138 2.62 11.11 0.37
C THR A 138 2.11 9.97 -0.51
N MET A 139 2.89 8.91 -0.69
CA MET A 139 2.50 7.72 -1.44
C MET A 139 1.25 7.05 -0.86
N VAL A 140 1.19 6.93 0.47
CA VAL A 140 0.05 6.37 1.18
C VAL A 140 -1.18 7.27 1.03
N ARG A 141 -1.04 8.58 1.24
CA ARG A 141 -2.13 9.55 1.10
C ARG A 141 -2.72 9.59 -0.32
N LEU A 142 -1.88 9.44 -1.34
CA LEU A 142 -2.33 9.32 -2.73
C LEU A 142 -3.12 8.01 -2.93
N GLY A 143 -2.62 6.89 -2.41
CA GLY A 143 -3.33 5.62 -2.45
C GLY A 143 -4.73 5.72 -1.81
N GLU A 144 -4.81 6.31 -0.63
CA GLU A 144 -6.08 6.55 0.08
C GLU A 144 -7.03 7.44 -0.70
N ALA A 145 -6.53 8.54 -1.28
CA ALA A 145 -7.36 9.43 -2.07
C ALA A 145 -7.97 8.70 -3.28
N PHE A 146 -7.22 7.83 -3.96
CA PHE A 146 -7.74 7.10 -5.12
C PHE A 146 -8.58 5.88 -4.75
N LEU A 147 -8.30 5.23 -3.62
CA LEU A 147 -9.03 4.02 -3.20
C LEU A 147 -10.29 4.34 -2.39
N TYR A 148 -10.32 5.49 -1.72
CA TYR A 148 -11.38 5.83 -0.76
C TYR A 148 -12.11 7.14 -1.08
N SER A 149 -11.69 7.90 -2.11
CA SER A 149 -12.48 9.07 -2.52
C SER A 149 -13.88 8.67 -2.95
N ASP A 150 -14.83 9.56 -2.68
CA ASP A 150 -16.19 9.43 -3.14
C ASP A 150 -16.24 9.46 -4.69
N ASN A 151 -17.17 8.72 -5.28
CA ASN A 151 -17.35 8.58 -6.74
C ASN A 151 -17.57 9.93 -7.44
N VAL A 152 -17.87 10.99 -6.69
CA VAL A 152 -18.05 12.37 -7.17
C VAL A 152 -16.85 12.89 -7.97
N THR A 153 -15.63 12.47 -7.64
CA THR A 153 -14.42 12.91 -8.38
C THR A 153 -14.13 12.06 -9.63
N GLY A 154 -14.80 10.92 -9.81
CA GLY A 154 -14.54 9.97 -10.90
C GLY A 154 -13.17 9.28 -10.85
N LEU A 155 -12.42 9.44 -9.76
CA LEU A 155 -11.08 8.87 -9.55
C LEU A 155 -11.08 7.59 -8.68
N HIS A 156 -12.24 7.24 -8.10
CA HIS A 156 -12.37 6.10 -7.23
C HIS A 156 -12.00 4.80 -7.96
N GLY A 157 -11.04 4.06 -7.40
CA GLY A 157 -10.58 2.80 -7.96
C GLY A 157 -9.75 2.92 -9.26
N ASP A 158 -9.42 4.14 -9.70
CA ASP A 158 -8.55 4.36 -10.87
C ASP A 158 -7.07 4.18 -10.51
N VAL A 159 -6.71 2.91 -10.30
CA VAL A 159 -5.36 2.50 -9.92
C VAL A 159 -4.32 2.82 -11.02
N ASP A 160 -4.76 2.95 -12.27
CA ASP A 160 -3.88 3.30 -13.39
C ASP A 160 -3.49 4.79 -13.37
N ARG A 161 -4.45 5.69 -13.08
CA ARG A 161 -4.11 7.11 -12.82
C ARG A 161 -3.30 7.28 -11.55
N LEU A 162 -3.60 6.54 -10.49
CA LEU A 162 -2.77 6.54 -9.27
C LEU A 162 -1.32 6.18 -9.60
N ARG A 163 -1.11 5.14 -10.42
CA ARG A 163 0.23 4.74 -10.88
C ARG A 163 0.95 5.88 -11.59
N GLN A 164 0.27 6.62 -12.47
CA GLN A 164 0.88 7.75 -13.19
C GLN A 164 1.35 8.85 -12.24
N VAL A 165 0.53 9.21 -11.25
CA VAL A 165 0.89 10.24 -10.26
C VAL A 165 2.05 9.78 -9.38
N GLN A 166 2.01 8.52 -8.92
CA GLN A 166 3.10 7.93 -8.12
C GLN A 166 4.40 7.80 -8.93
N ALA A 167 4.32 7.50 -10.23
CA ALA A 167 5.47 7.48 -11.12
C ALA A 167 6.14 8.87 -11.21
N ALA A 168 5.34 9.91 -11.45
CA ALA A 168 5.83 11.29 -11.50
C ALA A 168 6.52 11.70 -10.18
N LEU A 169 5.94 11.33 -9.03
CA LEU A 169 6.50 11.63 -7.71
C LEU A 169 7.84 10.91 -7.46
N LEU A 170 8.05 9.75 -8.06
CA LEU A 170 9.31 9.00 -8.02
C LEU A 170 10.35 9.48 -9.04
N GLY A 171 10.02 10.51 -9.83
CA GLY A 171 10.88 11.00 -10.91
C GLY A 171 10.95 10.06 -12.12
N LEU A 172 9.98 9.13 -12.26
CA LEU A 172 9.84 8.30 -13.44
C LEU A 172 9.03 9.07 -14.50
N ASP A 173 9.39 8.91 -15.77
CA ASP A 173 8.60 9.44 -16.87
C ASP A 173 7.25 8.69 -16.92
N PRO A 174 6.10 9.37 -16.68
CA PRO A 174 4.79 8.73 -16.68
C PRO A 174 4.39 8.18 -18.05
N GLY A 175 5.05 8.64 -19.13
CA GLY A 175 4.83 8.22 -20.51
C GLY A 175 6.03 7.51 -21.16
N GLY A 176 7.12 7.28 -20.44
CA GLY A 176 8.40 6.87 -21.01
C GLY A 176 8.61 5.36 -21.08
N THR A 177 8.66 4.83 -22.30
CA THR A 177 9.38 3.59 -22.64
C THR A 177 10.80 3.66 -22.09
N ASP A 178 11.21 2.60 -21.39
CA ASP A 178 12.54 2.42 -20.79
C ASP A 178 13.69 2.88 -21.72
N PRO A 179 14.53 3.86 -21.32
CA PRO A 179 15.68 4.31 -22.10
C PRO A 179 16.77 3.22 -22.28
N ALA A 180 16.66 2.07 -21.62
CA ALA A 180 17.48 0.90 -21.90
C ALA A 180 17.10 0.19 -23.22
N ALA A 181 15.87 0.33 -23.71
CA ALA A 181 15.41 -0.33 -24.93
C ALA A 181 15.94 0.31 -26.23
N GLY A 182 16.22 1.61 -26.21
CA GLY A 182 16.65 2.36 -27.41
C GLY A 182 18.10 2.15 -27.84
N ARG A 183 18.98 1.65 -26.95
CA ARG A 183 20.42 1.46 -27.26
C ARG A 183 20.75 0.12 -27.92
N SER A 184 19.85 -0.86 -27.89
CA SER A 184 20.08 -2.15 -28.56
C SER A 184 19.72 -2.15 -30.06
N ALA A 185 18.95 -1.18 -30.54
CA ALA A 185 18.53 -1.12 -31.95
C ALA A 185 19.52 -0.37 -32.85
N ALA A 186 20.26 0.62 -32.31
CA ALA A 186 21.17 1.44 -33.11
C ALA A 186 22.50 0.74 -33.48
N GLY A 187 22.82 -0.41 -32.85
CA GLY A 187 24.08 -1.14 -33.08
C GLY A 187 24.03 -2.23 -34.17
N ARG A 188 22.89 -2.49 -34.82
CA ARG A 188 22.74 -3.60 -35.77
C ARG A 188 22.56 -3.20 -37.24
N SER A 189 22.69 -1.92 -37.58
CA SER A 189 22.47 -1.44 -38.96
C SER A 189 23.74 -1.04 -39.72
N LEU A 190 24.94 -1.50 -39.32
CA LEU A 190 26.20 -1.16 -39.99
C LEU A 190 27.04 -2.35 -40.49
N GLU A 191 26.56 -3.60 -40.41
CA GLU A 191 27.31 -4.79 -40.88
C GLU A 191 26.66 -5.55 -42.03
N SER A 192 26.14 -4.84 -43.03
CA SER A 192 25.83 -5.47 -44.32
C SER A 192 26.13 -4.51 -45.47
N ALA A 193 27.42 -4.46 -45.81
CA ALA A 193 27.95 -3.99 -47.09
C ALA A 193 28.88 -5.08 -47.64
#